data_AF-A0A2E5CFY9-F1
#
_entry.id   AF-A0A2E5CFY9-F1
#
_cell.length_a   1.000
_cell.length_b   1.000
_cell.length_c   1.000
_cell.angle_alpha   90.00
_cell.angle_beta   90.00
_cell.angle_gamma   90.00
#
_symmetry.space_group_name_H-M   'P 1'
#
loop_
_entity.id
_entity.type
_entity.pdbx_description
1 polymer ?
#
loop_
_entity_poly.entity_id
_entity_poly.type
_entity_poly.pdbx_seq_one_letter_code
_entity_poly.pdbx_strand_id
1 'polypeptide(L)'
;MKKIISVENSFDLIIGVIAFIGFLAVLETFIFGKHYIIPTAILSMTIMLANLSFYGFRKNRIAKKLMFWLFLLLDVHLFFALFFSVKYRALLGNYFEIVCSFLVLILSYMLLKYQKQNELF
;
A
#
# COMPACT_ATOMS: atom_id res chain seq x y z
N MET A 1 10.14 -17.01 -16.81
CA MET A 1 9.04 -16.07 -16.45
C MET A 1 9.46 -15.30 -15.21
N LYS A 2 9.45 -13.95 -15.22
CA LYS A 2 9.67 -13.19 -13.98
C LYS A 2 8.56 -13.55 -12.99
N LYS A 3 8.91 -13.99 -11.78
CA LYS A 3 7.91 -14.29 -10.74
C LYS A 3 7.28 -12.96 -10.31
N ILE A 4 6.04 -12.72 -10.73
CA ILE A 4 5.26 -11.54 -10.35
C ILE A 4 4.95 -11.60 -8.84
N ILE A 5 4.61 -12.79 -8.35
CA ILE A 5 4.40 -13.06 -6.92
C ILE A 5 5.73 -13.48 -6.31
N SER A 6 6.43 -12.52 -5.73
CA SER A 6 7.67 -12.70 -4.97
C SER A 6 7.78 -11.62 -3.90
N VAL A 7 8.58 -11.87 -2.87
CA VAL A 7 8.83 -10.86 -1.84
C VAL A 7 9.57 -9.65 -2.42
N GLU A 8 10.38 -9.83 -3.46
CA GLU A 8 11.00 -8.75 -4.23
C GLU A 8 9.95 -7.74 -4.76
N ASN A 9 8.76 -8.23 -5.14
CA ASN A 9 7.70 -7.43 -5.76
C ASN A 9 6.46 -7.25 -4.87
N SER A 10 6.54 -7.57 -3.57
CA SER A 10 5.35 -7.62 -2.71
C SER A 10 4.64 -6.27 -2.58
N PHE A 11 5.39 -5.20 -2.30
CA PHE A 11 4.84 -3.85 -2.17
C PHE A 11 4.39 -3.28 -3.51
N ASP A 12 5.08 -3.64 -4.60
CA ASP A 12 4.70 -3.24 -5.95
C ASP A 12 3.36 -3.85 -6.34
N LEU A 13 3.14 -5.12 -5.98
CA LEU A 13 1.88 -5.81 -6.19
C LEU A 13 0.74 -5.19 -5.36
N ILE A 14 0.97 -4.91 -4.07
CA ILE A 14 -0.05 -4.29 -3.21
C ILE A 14 -0.46 -2.93 -3.78
N ILE A 15 0.50 -2.09 -4.16
CA ILE A 15 0.19 -0.77 -4.74
C ILE A 15 -0.44 -0.90 -6.13
N GLY A 16 -0.07 -1.91 -6.91
CA GLY A 16 -0.74 -2.23 -8.17
C GLY A 16 -2.21 -2.60 -7.98
N VAL A 17 -2.52 -3.40 -6.95
CA VAL A 17 -3.91 -3.73 -6.58
C VAL A 17 -4.65 -2.49 -6.09
N ILE A 18 -4.04 -1.65 -5.25
CA ILE A 18 -4.65 -0.39 -4.80
C ILE A 18 -4.94 0.54 -5.98
N ALA A 19 -4.01 0.67 -6.93
CA ALA A 19 -4.23 1.44 -8.15
C ALA A 19 -5.37 0.86 -9.00
N PHE A 20 -5.46 -0.47 -9.10
CA PHE A 20 -6.56 -1.12 -9.80
C PHE A 20 -7.91 -0.83 -9.13
N ILE A 21 -7.99 -0.92 -7.80
CA ILE A 21 -9.20 -0.54 -7.04
C ILE A 21 -9.53 0.94 -7.23
N GLY A 22 -8.52 1.82 -7.19
CA GLY A 22 -8.69 3.24 -7.46
C GLY A 22 -9.27 3.52 -8.84
N PHE A 23 -8.83 2.77 -9.86
CA PHE A 23 -9.39 2.85 -11.21
C PHE A 23 -10.87 2.44 -11.25
N LEU A 24 -11.24 1.37 -10.54
CA LEU A 24 -12.65 0.95 -10.41
C LEU A 24 -13.49 2.02 -9.69
N ALA A 25 -12.96 2.65 -8.64
CA ALA A 25 -13.65 3.74 -7.93
C ALA A 25 -13.86 4.98 -8.84
N VAL A 26 -12.90 5.28 -9.71
CA VAL A 26 -13.06 6.33 -10.74
C VAL A 26 -14.21 5.96 -11.70
N LEU A 27 -14.25 4.72 -12.19
CA LEU A 27 -15.34 4.28 -13.06
C LEU A 27 -16.71 4.35 -12.36
N GLU A 28 -16.81 3.90 -11.12
CA GLU A 28 -18.03 3.97 -10.33
C GLU A 28 -18.53 5.42 -10.18
N THR A 29 -17.63 6.33 -9.80
CA THR A 29 -17.97 7.74 -9.58
C THR A 29 -18.36 8.47 -10.87
N PHE A 30 -17.74 8.13 -12.01
CA PHE A 30 -18.14 8.66 -13.32
C PHE A 30 -19.48 8.11 -13.80
N ILE A 31 -19.71 6.80 -13.70
CA ILE A 31 -20.88 6.12 -14.27
C ILE A 31 -22.12 6.35 -13.40
N PHE A 32 -22.02 6.13 -12.09
CA PHE A 32 -23.16 6.19 -11.17
C PHE A 32 -23.28 7.54 -10.47
N GLY A 33 -22.15 8.12 -10.05
CA GLY A 33 -22.13 9.35 -9.25
C GLY A 33 -22.34 10.64 -10.06
N LYS A 34 -22.02 10.64 -11.36
CA LYS A 34 -22.05 11.85 -12.24
C LYS A 34 -21.29 13.06 -11.65
N HIS A 35 -20.35 12.83 -10.75
CA HIS A 35 -19.47 13.87 -10.20
C HIS A 35 -18.24 13.99 -11.09
N TYR A 36 -17.78 15.19 -11.41
CA TYR A 36 -16.62 15.39 -12.30
C TYR A 36 -15.32 15.77 -11.58
N ILE A 37 -15.40 16.49 -10.43
CA ILE A 37 -14.21 16.99 -9.72
C ILE A 37 -13.60 15.93 -8.79
N ILE A 38 -14.42 15.22 -8.01
CA ILE A 38 -13.97 14.16 -7.08
C ILE A 38 -13.22 13.03 -7.82
N PRO A 39 -13.67 12.54 -8.99
CA PRO A 39 -12.93 11.53 -9.73
C PRO A 39 -11.56 12.02 -10.20
N THR A 40 -11.35 13.32 -10.43
CA THR A 40 -10.04 13.83 -10.88
C THR A 40 -8.96 13.63 -9.82
N ALA A 41 -9.27 13.86 -8.54
CA ALA A 41 -8.33 13.63 -7.45
C ALA A 41 -8.00 12.14 -7.28
N ILE A 42 -9.05 11.28 -7.31
CA ILE A 42 -8.88 9.82 -7.23
C ILE A 42 -8.09 9.31 -8.44
N LEU A 43 -8.38 9.79 -9.64
CA LEU A 43 -7.68 9.44 -10.88
C LEU A 43 -6.22 9.84 -10.83
N SER A 44 -5.92 11.07 -10.40
CA SER A 44 -4.54 11.55 -10.25
C SER A 44 -3.73 10.65 -9.32
N MET A 45 -4.26 10.36 -8.13
CA MET A 45 -3.60 9.46 -7.17
C MET A 45 -3.46 8.04 -7.74
N THR A 46 -4.49 7.54 -8.40
CA THR A 46 -4.49 6.22 -9.05
C THR A 46 -3.38 6.10 -10.10
N ILE A 47 -3.24 7.11 -10.97
CA ILE A 47 -2.19 7.14 -12.00
C ILE A 47 -0.80 7.18 -11.37
N MET A 48 -0.62 7.97 -10.29
CA MET A 48 0.66 8.03 -9.57
C MET A 48 1.03 6.67 -8.98
N LEU A 49 0.09 6.00 -8.31
CA LEU A 49 0.28 4.67 -7.72
C LEU A 49 0.55 3.61 -8.80
N ALA A 50 -0.20 3.65 -9.90
CA ALA A 50 0.00 2.74 -11.03
C ALA A 50 1.40 2.89 -11.64
N ASN A 51 1.87 4.13 -11.84
CA ASN A 51 3.22 4.40 -12.31
C ASN A 51 4.28 3.89 -11.32
N LEU A 52 4.10 4.16 -10.03
CA LEU A 52 5.04 3.72 -9.01
C LEU A 52 5.15 2.20 -8.99
N SER A 53 4.02 1.48 -9.02
CA SER A 53 3.97 0.02 -9.13
C SER A 53 4.65 -0.49 -10.41
N PHE A 54 4.34 0.13 -11.56
CA PHE A 54 4.92 -0.24 -12.85
C PHE A 54 6.44 -0.12 -12.88
N TYR A 55 7.00 1.01 -12.40
CA TYR A 55 8.44 1.18 -12.31
C TYR A 55 9.06 0.26 -11.26
N GLY A 56 8.33 -0.03 -10.18
CA GLY A 56 8.66 -1.06 -9.20
C GLY A 56 8.89 -2.43 -9.84
N PHE A 57 7.94 -2.93 -10.62
CA PHE A 57 8.09 -4.20 -11.35
C PHE A 57 9.25 -4.22 -12.37
N ARG A 58 9.66 -3.05 -12.86
CA ARG A 58 10.85 -2.88 -13.72
C ARG A 58 12.16 -2.81 -12.94
N LYS A 59 12.14 -3.03 -11.63
CA LYS A 59 13.30 -2.96 -10.73
C LYS A 59 13.96 -1.59 -10.72
N ASN A 60 13.20 -0.52 -10.95
CA ASN A 60 13.71 0.83 -10.81
C ASN A 60 14.03 1.09 -9.33
N ARG A 61 15.30 1.38 -9.02
CA ARG A 61 15.79 1.53 -7.65
C ARG A 61 15.10 2.66 -6.88
N ILE A 62 14.75 3.76 -7.56
CA ILE A 62 14.07 4.90 -6.93
C ILE A 62 12.63 4.51 -6.57
N ALA A 63 11.91 3.89 -7.50
CA ALA A 63 10.55 3.41 -7.25
C ALA A 63 10.51 2.42 -6.07
N LYS A 64 11.43 1.45 -6.03
CA LYS A 64 11.54 0.48 -4.94
C LYS A 64 11.86 1.16 -3.59
N LYS A 65 12.73 2.17 -3.56
CA LYS A 65 13.01 2.96 -2.35
C LYS A 65 11.79 3.74 -1.88
N LEU A 66 11.06 4.38 -2.79
CA LEU A 66 9.82 5.09 -2.47
C LEU A 66 8.77 4.12 -1.91
N MET A 67 8.60 2.93 -2.52
CA MET A 67 7.74 1.88 -1.98
C MET A 67 8.15 1.49 -0.56
N PHE A 68 9.43 1.22 -0.33
CA PHE A 68 9.93 0.89 1.00
C PHE A 68 9.58 1.98 2.02
N TRP A 69 9.83 3.25 1.71
CA TRP A 69 9.51 4.36 2.62
C TRP A 69 8.01 4.51 2.88
N LEU A 70 7.17 4.34 1.86
CA LEU A 70 5.71 4.36 2.03
C LEU A 70 5.24 3.27 3.00
N PHE A 71 5.71 2.04 2.83
CA PHE A 71 5.33 0.93 3.70
C PHE A 71 5.98 1.00 5.08
N LEU A 72 7.19 1.55 5.20
CA LEU A 72 7.80 1.82 6.51
C LEU A 72 7.00 2.86 7.28
N LEU A 73 6.59 3.94 6.63
CA LEU A 73 5.72 4.94 7.24
C LEU A 73 4.40 4.29 7.67
N LEU A 74 3.77 3.48 6.82
CA LEU A 74 2.56 2.74 7.17
C LEU A 74 2.76 1.84 8.40
N ASP A 75 3.87 1.10 8.46
CA ASP A 75 4.19 0.20 9.57
C ASP A 75 4.39 0.97 10.89
N VAL A 76 5.14 2.07 10.84
CA VAL A 76 5.32 2.98 11.99
C VAL A 76 3.99 3.60 12.43
N HIS A 77 3.15 4.03 11.48
CA HIS A 77 1.82 4.55 11.80
C HIS A 77 0.94 3.49 12.46
N LEU A 78 1.01 2.24 12.01
CA LEU A 78 0.27 1.13 12.59
C LEU A 78 0.78 0.77 13.99
N PHE A 79 2.10 0.81 14.18
CA PHE A 79 2.72 0.65 15.49
C PHE A 79 2.23 1.73 16.47
N PHE A 80 2.19 3.00 16.07
CA PHE A 80 1.61 4.04 16.91
C PHE A 80 0.10 3.86 17.13
N ALA A 81 -0.62 3.38 16.11
CA ALA A 81 -2.05 3.12 16.23
C ALA A 81 -2.38 2.11 17.33
N LEU A 82 -1.51 1.13 17.64
CA LEU A 82 -1.69 0.19 18.76
C LEU A 82 -1.93 0.90 20.10
N PHE A 83 -1.23 2.01 20.32
CA PHE A 83 -1.24 2.71 21.60
C PHE A 83 -2.25 3.86 21.62
N PHE A 84 -2.46 4.52 20.47
CA PHE A 84 -3.18 5.80 20.43
C PHE A 84 -4.50 5.76 19.65
N SER A 85 -4.80 4.69 18.89
CA SER A 85 -6.00 4.69 18.05
C SER A 85 -7.28 4.41 18.84
N VAL A 86 -8.12 5.43 18.96
CA VAL A 86 -9.49 5.30 19.48
C VAL A 86 -10.41 4.69 18.41
N LYS A 87 -10.31 5.16 17.16
CA LYS A 87 -11.21 4.78 16.06
C LYS A 87 -11.08 3.30 15.69
N TYR A 88 -9.85 2.80 15.54
CA TYR A 88 -9.65 1.40 15.14
C TYR A 88 -9.96 0.44 16.29
N ARG A 89 -9.71 0.85 17.53
CA ARG A 89 -10.10 0.10 18.73
C ARG A 89 -11.63 -0.02 18.83
N ALA A 90 -12.38 1.05 18.54
CA ALA A 90 -13.84 1.00 18.48
C ALA A 90 -14.36 0.10 17.36
N LEU A 91 -13.71 0.11 16.19
CA LEU A 91 -14.11 -0.70 15.03
C LEU A 91 -13.86 -2.21 15.23
N LEU A 92 -12.69 -2.57 15.77
CA LEU A 92 -12.25 -3.96 15.91
C LEU A 92 -12.56 -4.58 17.28
N GLY A 93 -12.91 -3.75 18.27
CA GLY A 93 -13.23 -4.20 19.62
C GLY A 93 -12.11 -5.05 20.23
N ASN A 94 -12.48 -6.22 20.76
CA ASN A 94 -11.56 -7.16 21.42
C ASN A 94 -10.51 -7.76 20.48
N TYR A 95 -10.67 -7.64 19.16
CA TYR A 95 -9.69 -8.14 18.18
C TYR A 95 -8.64 -7.09 17.83
N PHE A 96 -8.79 -5.86 18.30
CA PHE A 96 -7.93 -4.74 17.91
C PHE A 96 -6.44 -5.03 18.17
N GLU A 97 -6.07 -5.39 19.41
CA GLU A 97 -4.66 -5.63 19.73
C GLU A 97 -4.08 -6.76 18.90
N ILE A 98 -4.83 -7.85 18.72
CA ILE A 98 -4.36 -9.04 17.98
C ILE A 98 -4.15 -8.70 16.50
N VAL A 99 -5.16 -8.12 15.85
CA VAL A 99 -5.10 -7.78 14.42
C VAL A 99 -4.01 -6.76 14.15
N CYS A 100 -3.96 -5.69 14.95
CA CYS A 100 -3.00 -4.62 14.73
C CYS A 100 -1.55 -5.10 15.02
N SER A 101 -1.33 -5.86 16.09
CA SER A 101 0.01 -6.41 16.41
C SER A 101 0.48 -7.39 15.34
N PHE A 102 -0.41 -8.26 14.87
CA PHE A 102 -0.09 -9.21 13.80
C PHE A 102 0.27 -8.51 12.49
N LEU A 103 -0.47 -7.46 12.13
CA LEU A 103 -0.20 -6.66 10.93
C LEU A 103 1.15 -5.94 11.02
N VAL A 104 1.49 -5.35 12.18
CA VAL A 104 2.82 -4.73 12.40
C VAL A 104 3.92 -5.78 12.22
N LEU A 105 3.80 -6.95 12.86
CA LEU A 105 4.83 -7.99 12.76
C LEU A 105 5.02 -8.49 11.33
N ILE A 106 3.94 -8.75 10.60
CA ILE A 106 4.01 -9.18 9.20
C ILE A 106 4.62 -8.09 8.34
N LEU A 107 4.20 -6.84 8.50
CA LEU A 107 4.63 -5.75 7.66
C LEU A 107 6.11 -5.41 7.90
N SER A 108 6.54 -5.39 9.17
CA SER A 108 7.95 -5.32 9.56
C SER A 108 8.78 -6.44 8.94
N TYR A 109 8.31 -7.70 9.02
CA TYR A 109 9.01 -8.83 8.39
C TYR A 109 9.12 -8.67 6.87
N MET A 110 8.04 -8.24 6.21
CA MET A 110 8.02 -7.97 4.78
C MET A 110 8.96 -6.83 4.40
N LEU A 111 9.03 -5.74 5.17
CA LEU A 111 9.95 -4.62 4.95
C LEU A 111 11.41 -5.07 4.97
N LEU A 112 11.79 -5.85 5.99
CA LEU A 112 13.15 -6.39 6.12
C LEU A 112 13.52 -7.28 4.93
N LYS A 113 12.61 -8.17 4.52
CA LYS A 113 12.85 -9.05 3.37
C LYS A 113 12.86 -8.27 2.06
N TYR A 114 11.97 -7.30 1.87
CA TYR A 114 11.88 -6.46 0.69
C TYR A 114 13.17 -5.65 0.49
N GLN A 115 13.66 -5.02 1.57
CA GLN A 115 14.95 -4.31 1.55
C GLN A 115 16.09 -5.24 1.16
N LYS A 116 16.19 -6.40 1.83
CA LYS A 116 17.28 -7.36 1.59
C LYS A 116 17.28 -7.89 0.16
N GLN A 117 16.10 -8.22 -0.39
CA GLN A 117 16.00 -8.80 -1.74
C GLN A 117 16.17 -7.78 -2.86
N ASN A 118 15.90 -6.50 -2.60
CA ASN A 118 16.06 -5.43 -3.59
C ASN A 118 17.35 -4.62 -3.41
N GLU A 119 18.21 -4.98 -2.43
CA GLU A 119 19.50 -4.31 -2.16
C GLU A 119 19.37 -2.78 -2.09
N LEU A 120 18.35 -2.31 -1.37
CA LEU A 120 17.97 -0.91 -1.39
C LEU A 120 19.02 -0.01 -0.75
N PHE A 121 19.66 -0.50 0.33
CA PHE A 121 20.64 0.19 1.15
C PHE A 121 21.84 -0.72 1.42
#